data_AF-A0AAN3KQX9-F1
#
_entry.id   AF-A0AAN3KQX9-F1
#
_cell.length_a   1.000
_cell.length_b   1.000
_cell.length_c   1.000
_cell.angle_alpha   90.00
_cell.angle_beta   90.00
_cell.angle_gamma   90.00
#
_symmetry.space_group_name_H-M   'P 1'
#
loop_
_entity.id
_entity.type
_entity.pdbx_description
1 polymer ?
#
loop_
_entity_poly.entity_id
_entity_poly.type
_entity_poly.pdbx_seq_one_letter_code
_entity_poly.pdbx_strand_id
1 'polypeptide(L)'
;AEVTVPAGSAEGDTVTLTVTKPDGKTETVSHKLTAEEVKDGKANVGIPADKVTQDGEYTVKAEITDPAGNTSGQGKATQFGVDTVAPSEPALKAENDGSVSATLPDGANKGDKVEVTFTDEEGNEQKVTLEKGDGNWSSDKPELIPDSTDNKVTVPADKVKNNTEVTATAKDP
;
A
#
# COMPACT_ATOMS: atom_id res chain seq x y z
N ALA A 1 -4.33 -5.38 -14.79
CA ALA A 1 -4.06 -4.11 -15.50
C ALA A 1 -5.07 -3.93 -16.62
N GLU A 2 -5.61 -2.72 -16.81
CA GLU A 2 -6.43 -2.39 -17.99
C GLU A 2 -5.49 -1.95 -19.12
N VAL A 3 -5.64 -2.53 -20.31
CA VAL A 3 -4.88 -2.17 -21.51
C VAL A 3 -5.84 -1.58 -22.53
N THR A 4 -5.54 -0.37 -23.01
CA THR A 4 -6.28 0.22 -24.14
C THR A 4 -5.88 -0.50 -25.42
N VAL A 5 -6.87 -1.00 -26.15
CA VAL A 5 -6.67 -1.71 -27.42
C VAL A 5 -6.72 -0.69 -28.56
N PRO A 6 -5.62 -0.49 -29.32
CA PRO A 6 -5.58 0.46 -30.42
C PRO A 6 -6.46 0.00 -31.59
N ALA A 7 -6.98 0.98 -32.33
CA ALA A 7 -7.79 0.74 -33.52
C ALA A 7 -6.98 -0.05 -34.56
N GLY A 8 -7.51 -1.19 -35.00
CA GLY A 8 -6.84 -2.13 -35.90
C GLY A 8 -6.47 -3.47 -35.26
N SER A 9 -6.57 -3.59 -33.94
CA SER A 9 -6.41 -4.88 -33.26
C SER A 9 -7.60 -5.81 -33.57
N ALA A 10 -7.35 -7.10 -33.63
CA ALA A 10 -8.34 -8.13 -33.96
C ALA A 10 -8.37 -9.27 -32.93
N GLU A 11 -9.44 -10.07 -32.96
CA GLU A 11 -9.51 -11.29 -32.17
C GLU A 11 -8.33 -12.21 -32.52
N GLY A 12 -7.65 -12.74 -31.50
CA GLY A 12 -6.48 -13.60 -31.66
C GLY A 12 -5.14 -12.87 -31.63
N ASP A 13 -5.13 -11.54 -31.65
CA ASP A 13 -3.94 -10.74 -31.33
C ASP A 13 -3.47 -11.03 -29.90
N THR A 14 -2.17 -10.92 -29.66
CA THR A 14 -1.56 -11.22 -28.36
C THR A 14 -1.15 -9.93 -27.65
N VAL A 15 -1.75 -9.67 -26.50
CA VAL A 15 -1.29 -8.67 -25.54
C VAL A 15 -0.13 -9.26 -24.74
N THR A 16 1.02 -8.61 -24.75
CA THR A 16 2.17 -8.94 -23.92
C THR A 16 2.38 -7.82 -22.90
N LEU A 17 2.19 -8.15 -21.62
CA LEU A 17 2.61 -7.29 -20.52
C LEU A 17 4.06 -7.59 -20.16
N THR A 18 4.89 -6.56 -20.09
CA THR A 18 6.23 -6.62 -19.52
C THR A 18 6.20 -6.02 -18.12
N VAL A 19 6.43 -6.85 -17.11
CA VAL A 19 6.49 -6.48 -15.69
C VAL A 19 7.95 -6.35 -15.30
N THR A 20 8.39 -5.14 -14.97
CA THR A 20 9.72 -4.85 -14.44
C THR A 20 9.65 -4.88 -12.92
N LYS A 21 10.46 -5.75 -12.31
CA LYS A 21 10.57 -5.96 -10.87
C LYS A 21 11.45 -4.87 -10.21
N PRO A 22 11.40 -4.72 -8.88
CA PRO A 22 12.28 -3.81 -8.13
C PRO A 22 13.78 -4.05 -8.37
N ASP A 23 14.18 -5.30 -8.62
CA ASP A 23 15.56 -5.67 -8.94
C ASP A 23 15.98 -5.37 -10.40
N GLY A 24 15.08 -4.77 -11.19
CA GLY A 24 15.28 -4.43 -12.59
C GLY A 24 15.06 -5.60 -13.56
N LYS A 25 14.80 -6.83 -13.07
CA LYS A 25 14.49 -7.96 -13.97
C LYS A 25 13.08 -7.83 -14.53
N THR A 26 12.88 -8.38 -15.71
CA THR A 26 11.58 -8.35 -16.39
C THR A 26 10.95 -9.73 -16.49
N GLU A 27 9.64 -9.80 -16.33
CA GLU A 27 8.80 -10.96 -16.61
C GLU A 27 7.74 -10.59 -17.65
N THR A 28 7.25 -11.58 -18.40
CA THR A 28 6.19 -11.37 -19.38
C THR A 28 4.92 -12.13 -19.02
N VAL A 29 3.78 -11.50 -19.26
CA VAL A 29 2.45 -12.12 -19.17
C VAL A 29 1.75 -11.93 -20.51
N SER A 30 1.35 -13.02 -21.15
CA SER A 30 0.68 -12.99 -22.45
C SER A 30 -0.79 -13.32 -22.31
N HIS A 31 -1.64 -12.58 -23.02
CA HIS A 31 -3.08 -12.77 -23.11
C HIS A 31 -3.53 -12.66 -24.57
N LYS A 32 -4.42 -13.54 -25.01
CA LYS A 32 -5.00 -13.45 -26.35
C LYS A 32 -6.27 -12.62 -26.30
N LEU A 33 -6.35 -11.60 -27.16
CA LEU A 33 -7.53 -10.76 -27.30
C LEU A 33 -8.73 -11.59 -27.78
N THR A 34 -9.83 -11.44 -27.05
CA THR A 34 -11.15 -11.95 -27.42
C THR A 34 -11.90 -10.94 -28.29
N ALA A 35 -12.91 -11.39 -29.04
CA ALA A 35 -13.76 -10.51 -29.85
C ALA A 35 -14.48 -9.43 -29.02
N GLU A 36 -14.80 -9.73 -27.76
CA GLU A 36 -15.46 -8.80 -26.84
C GLU A 36 -14.51 -7.67 -26.40
N GLU A 37 -13.28 -8.00 -26.01
CA GLU A 37 -12.26 -7.01 -25.62
C GLU A 37 -11.89 -6.07 -26.77
N VAL A 38 -11.85 -6.59 -28.00
CA VAL A 38 -11.62 -5.78 -29.21
C VAL A 38 -12.78 -4.83 -29.45
N LYS A 39 -14.02 -5.30 -29.27
CA LYS A 39 -15.23 -4.48 -29.43
C LYS A 39 -15.31 -3.37 -28.37
N ASP A 40 -14.92 -3.69 -27.15
CA ASP A 40 -14.90 -2.74 -26.02
C ASP A 40 -13.69 -1.79 -26.07
N GLY A 41 -12.70 -2.09 -26.92
CA GLY A 41 -11.46 -1.32 -27.04
C GLY A 41 -10.57 -1.40 -25.80
N LYS A 42 -10.81 -2.41 -24.94
CA LYS A 42 -10.17 -2.59 -23.64
C LYS A 42 -9.98 -4.07 -23.35
N ALA A 43 -8.81 -4.41 -22.81
CA ALA A 43 -8.50 -5.76 -22.35
C ALA A 43 -8.07 -5.73 -20.88
N ASN A 44 -8.64 -6.64 -20.09
CA ASN A 44 -8.32 -6.77 -18.67
C ASN A 44 -7.38 -7.95 -18.47
N VAL A 45 -6.10 -7.66 -18.36
CA VAL A 45 -5.06 -8.70 -18.20
C VAL A 45 -4.64 -8.76 -16.73
N GLY A 46 -4.86 -9.91 -16.10
CA GLY A 46 -4.40 -10.19 -14.73
C GLY A 46 -2.88 -10.41 -14.69
N ILE A 47 -2.21 -9.83 -13.70
CA ILE A 47 -0.80 -10.14 -13.40
C ILE A 47 -0.82 -11.23 -12.32
N PRO A 48 -0.29 -12.44 -12.59
CA PRO A 48 -0.26 -13.52 -11.60
C PRO A 48 0.56 -13.15 -10.36
N ALA A 49 0.10 -13.55 -9.18
CA ALA A 49 0.74 -13.24 -7.90
C ALA A 49 2.18 -13.78 -7.80
N ASP A 50 2.48 -14.91 -8.45
CA ASP A 50 3.84 -15.49 -8.49
C ASP A 50 4.85 -14.61 -9.26
N LYS A 51 4.39 -13.63 -10.03
CA LYS A 51 5.22 -12.66 -10.76
C LYS A 51 5.56 -11.41 -9.96
N VAL A 52 4.91 -11.21 -8.81
CA VAL A 52 4.98 -10.01 -7.95
C VAL A 52 5.32 -10.39 -6.51
N THR A 53 6.46 -11.07 -6.33
CA THR A 53 6.85 -11.70 -5.06
C THR A 53 7.88 -10.92 -4.24
N GLN A 54 8.48 -9.88 -4.81
CA GLN A 54 9.41 -8.99 -4.12
C GLN A 54 8.69 -7.72 -3.68
N ASP A 55 9.00 -7.20 -2.51
CA ASP A 55 8.48 -5.89 -2.11
C ASP A 55 9.17 -4.78 -2.90
N GLY A 56 8.45 -3.68 -3.11
CA GLY A 56 8.93 -2.48 -3.79
C GLY A 56 8.10 -2.09 -5.01
N GLU A 57 8.65 -1.19 -5.80
CA GLU A 57 7.96 -0.62 -6.97
C GLU A 57 8.15 -1.47 -8.23
N TYR A 58 7.02 -1.80 -8.86
CA TYR A 58 6.96 -2.50 -10.15
C TYR A 58 6.52 -1.55 -11.24
N THR A 59 7.00 -1.78 -12.46
CA THR A 59 6.56 -1.05 -13.66
C THR A 59 6.02 -2.01 -14.71
N VAL A 60 4.83 -1.74 -15.23
CA VAL A 60 4.19 -2.54 -16.28
C VAL A 60 4.08 -1.74 -17.56
N LYS A 61 4.42 -2.39 -18.68
CA LYS A 61 4.13 -1.89 -20.04
C LYS A 61 3.36 -2.95 -20.81
N ALA A 62 2.51 -2.53 -21.72
CA ALA A 62 1.76 -3.43 -22.60
C ALA A 62 2.18 -3.22 -24.06
N GLU A 63 2.17 -4.29 -24.84
CA GLU A 63 2.33 -4.27 -26.30
C GLU A 63 1.38 -5.29 -26.91
N ILE A 64 0.79 -5.00 -28.06
CA ILE A 64 -0.09 -5.92 -28.78
C ILE A 64 0.60 -6.34 -30.07
N THR A 65 0.61 -7.64 -30.34
CA THR A 65 1.21 -8.24 -31.54
C THR A 65 0.18 -9.07 -32.28
N ASP A 66 0.00 -8.82 -33.57
CA ASP A 66 -0.90 -9.62 -34.41
C ASP A 66 -0.27 -10.98 -34.80
N PRO A 67 -1.04 -11.95 -35.33
CA PRO A 67 -0.50 -13.23 -35.77
C PRO A 67 0.51 -13.15 -36.93
N ALA A 68 0.56 -12.03 -37.64
CA ALA A 68 1.55 -11.77 -38.71
C ALA A 68 2.86 -11.16 -38.17
N GLY A 69 2.90 -10.80 -36.88
CA GLY A 69 4.06 -10.23 -36.20
C GLY A 69 4.12 -8.70 -36.18
N ASN A 70 3.07 -7.98 -36.59
CA ASN A 70 3.02 -6.53 -36.48
C ASN A 70 2.71 -6.13 -35.03
N THR A 71 3.40 -5.10 -34.52
CA THR A 71 3.24 -4.65 -33.13
C THR A 71 2.63 -3.25 -33.04
N SER A 72 1.88 -3.00 -31.95
CA SER A 72 1.33 -1.68 -31.62
C SER A 72 2.38 -0.69 -31.08
N GLY A 73 3.59 -1.18 -30.76
CA GLY A 73 4.54 -0.50 -29.89
C GLY A 73 4.15 -0.56 -28.41
N GLN A 74 5.07 -0.13 -27.55
CA GLN A 74 4.88 -0.12 -26.11
C GLN A 74 3.93 0.99 -25.66
N GLY A 75 2.93 0.62 -24.86
CA GLY A 75 2.05 1.54 -24.17
C GLY A 75 2.76 2.30 -23.04
N LYS A 76 2.01 3.23 -22.43
CA LYS A 76 2.48 4.01 -21.27
C LYS A 76 2.80 3.06 -20.11
N ALA A 77 3.90 3.34 -19.43
CA ALA A 77 4.27 2.63 -18.21
C ALA A 77 3.31 2.99 -17.05
N THR A 78 2.91 1.96 -16.30
CA THR A 78 2.13 2.08 -15.06
C THR A 78 2.92 1.49 -13.91
N GLN A 79 2.98 2.20 -12.79
CA GLN A 79 3.67 1.75 -11.58
C GLN A 79 2.67 1.24 -10.54
N PHE A 80 3.10 0.27 -9.74
CA PHE A 80 2.40 -0.17 -8.54
C PHE A 80 3.40 -0.69 -7.50
N GLY A 81 3.06 -0.55 -6.22
CA GLY A 81 3.85 -1.08 -5.11
C GLY A 81 3.36 -2.47 -4.69
N VAL A 82 4.29 -3.29 -4.24
CA VAL A 82 4.00 -4.53 -3.50
C VAL A 82 4.65 -4.41 -2.14
N ASP A 83 3.89 -4.75 -1.11
CA ASP A 83 4.38 -4.83 0.25
C ASP A 83 3.78 -6.06 0.93
N THR A 84 4.64 -6.93 1.42
CA THR A 84 4.28 -8.19 2.07
C THR A 84 4.83 -8.29 3.49
N VAL A 85 5.57 -7.28 3.95
CA VAL A 85 6.22 -7.28 5.26
C VAL A 85 5.40 -6.44 6.23
N ALA A 86 4.69 -7.12 7.12
CA ALA A 86 3.94 -6.45 8.16
C ALA A 86 4.85 -5.63 9.09
N PRO A 87 4.41 -4.44 9.54
CA PRO A 87 5.14 -3.63 10.51
C PRO A 87 5.27 -4.35 11.85
N SER A 88 6.34 -4.06 12.59
CA SER A 88 6.51 -4.57 13.96
C SER A 88 5.42 -4.05 14.90
N GLU A 89 5.11 -4.77 15.97
CA GLU A 89 4.15 -4.27 16.97
C GLU A 89 4.64 -2.97 17.65
N PRO A 90 3.78 -1.96 17.85
CA PRO A 90 4.12 -0.80 18.65
C PRO A 90 4.38 -1.19 20.11
N ALA A 91 5.40 -0.61 20.73
CA ALA A 91 5.70 -0.86 22.13
C ALA A 91 5.13 0.27 23.00
N LEU A 92 4.20 -0.07 23.90
CA LEU A 92 3.60 0.86 24.85
C LEU A 92 4.31 0.80 26.20
N LYS A 93 4.48 1.97 26.83
CA LYS A 93 5.01 2.10 28.18
C LYS A 93 4.25 3.18 28.94
N ALA A 94 3.61 2.78 30.03
CA ALA A 94 3.06 3.72 30.99
C ALA A 94 4.20 4.41 31.77
N GLU A 95 4.12 5.72 31.89
CA GLU A 95 5.07 6.55 32.62
C GLU A 95 4.54 6.95 34.00
N ASN A 96 5.44 7.36 34.89
CA ASN A 96 5.07 7.72 36.28
C ASN A 96 4.27 9.03 36.38
N ASP A 97 4.24 9.83 35.33
CA ASP A 97 3.45 11.07 35.24
C ASP A 97 2.02 10.85 34.73
N GLY A 98 1.63 9.59 34.48
CA GLY A 98 0.32 9.21 33.98
C GLY A 98 0.21 9.23 32.45
N SER A 99 1.25 9.65 31.73
CA SER A 99 1.29 9.56 30.28
C SER A 99 1.63 8.14 29.82
N VAL A 100 1.32 7.84 28.55
CA VAL A 100 1.72 6.59 27.90
C VAL A 100 2.59 6.91 26.70
N SER A 101 3.86 6.50 26.73
CA SER A 101 4.72 6.57 25.57
C SER A 101 4.51 5.36 24.67
N ALA A 102 4.45 5.59 23.36
CA ALA A 102 4.41 4.55 22.35
C ALA A 102 5.62 4.68 21.43
N THR A 103 6.37 3.60 21.28
CA THR A 103 7.39 3.48 20.23
C THR A 103 6.72 2.82 19.03
N LEU A 104 6.71 3.54 17.91
CA LEU A 104 6.06 3.13 16.67
C LEU A 104 6.92 2.09 15.92
N PRO A 105 6.30 1.33 15.00
CA PRO A 105 6.97 0.26 14.31
C PRO A 105 8.22 0.71 13.56
N ASP A 106 9.27 -0.11 13.64
CA ASP A 106 10.43 0.00 12.77
C ASP A 106 10.15 -0.71 11.44
N GLY A 107 10.70 -0.20 10.34
CA GLY A 107 10.48 -0.78 9.01
C GLY A 107 9.11 -0.49 8.38
N ALA A 108 8.30 0.38 8.99
CA ALA A 108 7.02 0.77 8.43
C ALA A 108 7.16 1.51 7.09
N ASN A 109 6.32 1.13 6.14
CA ASN A 109 6.26 1.72 4.81
C ASN A 109 5.25 2.87 4.76
N LYS A 110 5.33 3.65 3.69
CA LYS A 110 4.40 4.76 3.47
C LYS A 110 2.98 4.21 3.33
N GLY A 111 2.07 4.73 4.15
CA GLY A 111 0.67 4.30 4.19
C GLY A 111 0.36 3.33 5.32
N ASP A 112 1.36 2.77 6.00
CA ASP A 112 1.17 1.96 7.21
C ASP A 112 0.43 2.77 8.27
N LYS A 113 -0.37 2.06 9.07
CA LYS A 113 -1.20 2.67 10.12
C LYS A 113 -0.94 2.04 11.47
N VAL A 114 -0.88 2.88 12.49
CA VAL A 114 -0.90 2.46 13.90
C VAL A 114 -2.19 2.99 14.53
N GLU A 115 -3.07 2.07 14.93
CA GLU A 115 -4.30 2.40 15.63
C GLU A 115 -4.05 2.29 17.14
N VAL A 116 -4.19 3.41 17.86
CA VAL A 116 -4.08 3.50 19.31
C VAL A 116 -5.48 3.67 19.91
N THR A 117 -5.81 2.82 20.87
CA THR A 117 -7.10 2.85 21.59
C THR A 117 -6.88 3.01 23.08
N PHE A 118 -7.58 3.96 23.69
CA PHE A 118 -7.50 4.25 25.12
C PHE A 118 -8.82 4.83 25.66
N THR A 119 -8.98 4.89 26.97
CA THR A 119 -10.14 5.52 27.61
C THR A 119 -9.78 6.93 28.08
N ASP A 120 -10.57 7.94 27.72
CA ASP A 120 -10.39 9.32 28.17
C ASP A 120 -10.84 9.54 29.63
N GLU A 121 -10.52 10.70 30.20
CA GLU A 121 -10.88 11.05 31.59
C GLU A 121 -12.40 11.00 31.85
N GLU A 122 -13.23 11.28 30.83
CA GLU A 122 -14.69 11.18 30.90
C GLU A 122 -15.20 9.72 30.87
N GLY A 123 -14.34 8.76 30.53
CA GLY A 123 -14.66 7.34 30.45
C GLY A 123 -15.13 6.87 29.07
N ASN A 124 -14.95 7.68 28.03
CA ASN A 124 -15.23 7.27 26.65
C ASN A 124 -14.02 6.62 26.01
N GLU A 125 -14.27 5.66 25.12
CA GLU A 125 -13.22 5.05 24.31
C GLU A 125 -12.81 5.99 23.19
N GLN A 126 -11.52 6.31 23.13
CA GLN A 126 -10.88 7.09 22.09
C GLN A 126 -10.07 6.16 21.20
N LYS A 127 -10.17 6.42 19.89
CA LYS A 127 -9.38 5.76 18.86
C LYS A 127 -8.65 6.80 18.05
N VAL A 128 -7.33 6.66 17.93
CA VAL A 128 -6.45 7.55 17.18
C VAL A 128 -5.67 6.73 16.17
N THR A 129 -5.55 7.24 14.95
CA THR A 129 -4.84 6.60 13.85
C THR A 129 -3.62 7.41 13.49
N LEU A 130 -2.46 6.78 13.53
CA LEU A 130 -1.20 7.35 13.06
C LEU A 130 -0.89 6.75 11.69
N GLU A 131 -0.68 7.59 10.68
CA GLU A 131 -0.33 7.15 9.32
C GLU A 131 1.13 7.50 9.01
N LYS A 132 1.88 6.52 8.47
CA LYS A 132 3.27 6.71 8.07
C LYS A 132 3.35 7.48 6.76
N GLY A 133 3.88 8.70 6.83
CA GLY A 133 4.26 9.48 5.65
C GLY A 133 5.65 9.11 5.13
N ASP A 134 6.21 9.93 4.24
CA ASP A 134 7.55 9.74 3.66
C ASP A 134 8.71 9.85 4.69
N GLY A 135 8.42 10.20 5.95
CA GLY A 135 9.42 10.25 7.01
C GLY A 135 8.81 10.05 8.39
N ASN A 136 7.84 10.87 8.74
CA ASN A 136 7.25 10.89 10.07
C ASN A 136 5.83 10.31 10.07
N TRP A 137 5.37 9.84 11.23
CA TRP A 137 3.96 9.47 11.42
C TRP A 137 3.13 10.69 11.77
N SER A 138 1.95 10.80 11.15
CA SER A 138 0.99 11.87 11.42
C SER A 138 -0.29 11.33 12.06
N SER A 139 -0.80 12.05 13.04
CA SER A 139 -2.01 11.69 13.78
C SER A 139 -3.27 12.26 13.14
N ASP A 140 -4.32 11.46 13.07
CA ASP A 140 -5.66 11.93 12.68
C ASP A 140 -6.31 12.84 13.74
N LYS A 141 -5.85 12.75 14.99
CA LYS A 141 -6.31 13.53 16.16
C LYS A 141 -5.12 14.10 16.93
N PRO A 142 -4.42 15.10 16.38
CA PRO A 142 -3.22 15.69 16.99
C PRO A 142 -3.47 16.30 18.37
N GLU A 143 -4.72 16.64 18.70
CA GLU A 143 -5.16 17.11 20.01
C GLU A 143 -5.17 16.03 21.10
N LEU A 144 -5.24 14.76 20.71
CA LEU A 144 -5.20 13.60 21.61
C LEU A 144 -3.80 12.98 21.64
N ILE A 145 -3.22 12.72 20.46
CA ILE A 145 -1.86 12.22 20.32
C ILE A 145 -1.19 13.07 19.25
N PRO A 146 -0.15 13.85 19.57
CA PRO A 146 0.58 14.64 18.59
C PRO A 146 1.24 13.77 17.52
N ASP A 147 1.62 14.42 16.41
CA ASP A 147 2.49 13.80 15.42
C ASP A 147 3.77 13.26 16.07
N SER A 148 4.30 12.18 15.49
CA SER A 148 5.46 11.51 16.08
C SER A 148 6.70 12.42 16.11
N THR A 149 7.63 12.13 17.01
CA THR A 149 9.00 12.66 16.95
C THR A 149 9.92 11.47 17.17
N ASP A 150 10.85 11.23 16.25
CA ASP A 150 11.78 10.10 16.28
C ASP A 150 11.07 8.73 16.45
N ASN A 151 10.02 8.46 15.65
CA ASN A 151 9.17 7.25 15.74
C ASN A 151 8.56 7.03 17.14
N LYS A 152 8.39 8.08 17.94
CA LYS A 152 7.71 8.02 19.23
C LYS A 152 6.52 8.97 19.24
N VAL A 153 5.46 8.53 19.90
CA VAL A 153 4.32 9.37 20.26
C VAL A 153 4.04 9.22 21.74
N THR A 154 3.38 10.21 22.32
CA THR A 154 2.96 10.17 23.72
C THR A 154 1.49 10.47 23.78
N VAL A 155 0.73 9.60 24.44
CA VAL A 155 -0.63 9.89 24.91
C VAL A 155 -0.49 10.75 26.17
N PRO A 156 -0.86 12.03 26.15
CA PRO A 156 -0.73 12.91 27.30
C PRO A 156 -1.58 12.43 28.47
N ALA A 157 -1.08 12.62 29.70
CA ALA A 157 -1.75 12.19 30.92
C ALA A 157 -3.15 12.81 31.10
N ASP A 158 -3.37 14.04 30.59
CA ASP A 158 -4.66 14.73 30.63
C ASP A 158 -5.68 14.23 29.60
N LYS A 159 -5.26 13.30 28.73
CA LYS A 159 -6.13 12.69 27.72
C LYS A 159 -6.49 11.25 28.04
N VAL A 160 -5.79 10.61 28.97
CA VAL A 160 -5.99 9.19 29.30
C VAL A 160 -6.37 9.01 30.76
N LYS A 161 -7.37 8.19 31.01
CA LYS A 161 -7.82 7.89 32.36
C LYS A 161 -6.87 6.94 33.06
N ASN A 162 -6.50 7.29 34.29
CA ASN A 162 -5.67 6.44 35.14
C ASN A 162 -6.26 5.03 35.32
N ASN A 163 -5.38 4.02 35.35
CA ASN A 163 -5.72 2.61 35.48
C ASN A 163 -6.62 2.07 34.36
N THR A 164 -6.56 2.66 33.16
CA THR A 164 -7.19 2.10 31.96
C THR A 164 -6.13 1.50 31.04
N GLU A 165 -6.56 0.54 30.23
CA GLU A 165 -5.68 -0.11 29.27
C GLU A 165 -5.52 0.76 28.02
N VAL A 166 -4.29 0.88 27.54
CA VAL A 166 -3.96 1.48 26.25
C VAL A 166 -3.47 0.36 25.34
N THR A 167 -4.02 0.29 24.14
CA THR A 167 -3.65 -0.70 23.13
C THR A 167 -3.16 0.01 21.87
N ALA A 168 -2.23 -0.60 21.15
CA ALA A 168 -1.73 -0.10 19.88
C ALA A 168 -1.50 -1.26 18.93
N THR A 169 -1.97 -1.14 17.69
CA THR A 169 -1.83 -2.17 16.66
C THR A 169 -1.39 -1.54 15.35
N ALA A 170 -0.38 -2.14 14.69
CA ALA A 170 0.13 -1.69 13.41
C ALA A 170 -0.44 -2.54 12.25
N LYS A 171 -0.65 -1.91 11.09
CA LYS A 171 -1.21 -2.53 9.89
C LYS A 171 -0.57 -1.95 8.63
N ASP A 172 -0.40 -2.80 7.62
CA ASP A 172 -0.03 -2.42 6.26
C ASP A 172 -1.16 -1.62 5.55
N PRO A 173 -0.82 -0.82 4.53
CA PRO A 173 -1.75 0.00 3.74
C PRO A 173 -2.87 -0.75 3.00
#